data_AF-V9IFL1-F1
#
_entry.id   AF-V9IFL1-F1
#
_cell.length_a   1.000
_cell.length_b   1.000
_cell.length_c   1.000
_cell.angle_alpha   90.00
_cell.angle_beta   90.00
_cell.angle_gamma   90.00
#
_symmetry.space_group_name_H-M   'P 1'
#
loop_
_entity.id
_entity.type
_entity.pdbx_description
1 polymer ?
#
loop_
_entity_poly.entity_id
_entity_poly.type
_entity_poly.pdbx_seq_one_letter_code
_entity_poly.pdbx_strand_id
1 'polypeptide(L)'
;MILIEKKLTEEFYNHDQMLENRLTAIKYAKNIKRFGLILGTLGRQGNLNVLKNFENKINLLGKENVIILLSEIFPDKIKLFKNIDAFIQIACPRLSIDWGTAFEKPFLTPYEGAVALKMINFNNDKPYPMDFYASTSLGPWTPNYKESELEKQIDTCCGKCKDKT
;
A
#
# COMPACT_ATOMS: atom_id res chain seq x y z
N MET A 1 26.37 -8.52 -6.78
CA MET A 1 27.08 -9.18 -7.90
C MET A 1 26.04 -9.61 -8.92
N ILE A 2 25.93 -8.89 -10.03
CA ILE A 2 24.95 -9.14 -11.10
C ILE A 2 25.72 -9.52 -12.36
N LEU A 3 25.17 -10.45 -13.15
CA LEU A 3 25.77 -10.87 -14.41
C LEU A 3 25.05 -10.17 -15.56
N ILE A 4 25.72 -9.20 -16.18
CA ILE A 4 25.26 -8.53 -17.40
C ILE A 4 26.35 -8.76 -18.46
N GLU A 5 25.97 -9.24 -19.65
CA GLU A 5 26.91 -9.47 -20.76
C GLU A 5 28.12 -10.38 -20.45
N LYS A 6 27.91 -11.44 -19.65
CA LYS A 6 28.98 -12.36 -19.20
C LYS A 6 30.10 -11.68 -18.40
N LYS A 7 29.89 -10.44 -17.94
CA LYS A 7 30.76 -9.73 -17.02
C LYS A 7 30.12 -9.72 -15.63
N LEU A 8 30.95 -9.97 -14.64
CA LEU A 8 30.56 -9.91 -13.24
C LEU A 8 30.67 -8.45 -12.80
N THR A 9 29.56 -7.81 -12.47
CA THR A 9 29.54 -6.44 -11.93
C THR A 9 29.11 -6.45 -10.47
N GLU A 10 29.75 -5.61 -9.67
CA GLU A 10 29.30 -5.29 -8.32
C GLU A 10 28.47 -4.01 -8.37
N GLU A 11 27.28 -4.05 -7.78
CA GLU A 11 26.35 -2.92 -7.74
C GLU A 11 26.02 -2.62 -6.29
N PHE A 12 26.10 -1.34 -5.92
CA PHE A 12 25.76 -0.85 -4.59
C PHE A 12 24.40 -0.16 -4.64
N TYR A 13 23.50 -0.55 -3.74
CA TYR A 13 22.19 0.07 -3.62
C TYR A 13 22.22 1.16 -2.55
N ASN A 14 21.89 2.39 -2.95
CA ASN A 14 21.82 3.52 -2.01
C ASN A 14 20.53 3.45 -1.19
N HIS A 15 20.60 2.77 -0.04
CA HIS A 15 19.45 2.62 0.86
C HIS A 15 18.98 3.95 1.46
N ASP A 16 19.89 4.87 1.76
CA ASP A 16 19.54 6.17 2.36
C ASP A 16 18.71 7.01 1.37
N GLN A 17 19.15 7.06 0.11
CA GLN A 17 18.41 7.75 -0.94
C GLN A 17 17.05 7.10 -1.21
N MET A 18 16.98 5.76 -1.21
CA MET A 18 15.71 5.05 -1.33
C MET A 18 14.76 5.45 -0.20
N LEU A 19 15.22 5.42 1.05
CA LEU A 19 14.44 5.80 2.23
C LEU A 19 13.95 7.25 2.15
N GLU A 20 14.80 8.19 1.75
CA GLU A 20 14.43 9.60 1.58
C GLU A 20 13.31 9.77 0.56
N ASN A 21 13.43 9.12 -0.60
CA ASN A 21 12.41 9.13 -1.65
C ASN A 21 11.07 8.56 -1.14
N ARG A 22 11.12 7.42 -0.43
CA ARG A 22 9.92 6.77 0.13
C ARG A 22 9.25 7.63 1.21
N LEU A 23 10.03 8.19 2.13
CA LEU A 23 9.52 9.09 3.18
C LEU A 23 8.89 10.36 2.58
N THR A 24 9.47 10.91 1.53
CA THR A 24 8.91 12.07 0.82
C THR A 24 7.55 11.74 0.18
N ALA A 25 7.44 10.59 -0.48
CA ALA A 25 6.18 10.10 -1.04
C ALA A 25 5.10 9.90 0.05
N ILE A 26 5.46 9.30 1.19
CA ILE A 26 4.57 9.13 2.34
C ILE A 26 4.12 10.48 2.90
N LYS A 27 5.05 11.43 3.10
CA LYS A 27 4.74 12.77 3.63
C LYS A 27 3.74 13.50 2.75
N TYR A 28 3.91 13.42 1.42
CA TYR A 28 2.96 13.99 0.48
C TYR A 28 1.58 13.33 0.64
N ALA A 29 1.52 12.01 0.63
CA ALA A 29 0.27 11.26 0.68
C ALA A 29 -0.53 11.43 1.99
N LYS A 30 0.11 11.82 3.11
CA LYS A 30 -0.62 12.12 4.37
C LYS A 30 -1.67 13.23 4.18
N ASN A 31 -1.37 14.22 3.33
CA ASN A 31 -2.17 15.44 3.19
C ASN A 31 -3.14 15.43 2.00
N ILE A 32 -3.13 14.39 1.17
CA ILE A 32 -3.99 14.32 -0.03
C ILE A 32 -5.43 13.93 0.28
N LYS A 33 -6.35 14.18 -0.66
CA LYS A 33 -7.78 13.92 -0.49
C LYS A 33 -8.27 12.69 -1.26
N ARG A 34 -7.79 12.47 -2.48
CA ARG A 34 -8.26 11.36 -3.33
C ARG A 34 -7.18 10.32 -3.60
N PHE A 35 -7.42 9.09 -3.15
CA PHE A 35 -6.53 7.95 -3.36
C PHE A 35 -6.98 7.06 -4.52
N GLY A 36 -6.02 6.52 -5.27
CA GLY A 36 -6.24 5.43 -6.21
C GLY A 36 -5.77 4.11 -5.60
N LEU A 37 -6.69 3.17 -5.40
CA LEU A 37 -6.37 1.83 -4.92
C LEU A 37 -6.19 0.91 -6.12
N ILE A 38 -4.95 0.52 -6.41
CA ILE A 38 -4.65 -0.35 -7.54
C ILE A 38 -4.59 -1.79 -7.05
N LEU A 39 -5.43 -2.66 -7.60
CA LEU A 39 -5.37 -4.10 -7.35
C LEU A 39 -4.73 -4.80 -8.56
N GLY A 40 -3.62 -5.50 -8.33
CA GLY A 40 -2.97 -6.32 -9.34
C GLY A 40 -3.78 -7.57 -9.65
N THR A 41 -4.19 -7.76 -10.91
CA THR A 41 -4.97 -8.93 -11.35
C THR A 41 -4.12 -10.06 -11.93
N LEU A 42 -2.80 -9.85 -12.09
CA LEU A 42 -1.89 -10.85 -12.64
C LEU A 42 -1.39 -11.82 -11.56
N GLY A 43 -1.66 -13.11 -11.75
CA GLY A 43 -1.19 -14.16 -10.85
C GLY A 43 -1.70 -14.00 -9.42
N ARG A 44 -0.83 -14.19 -8.43
CA ARG A 44 -1.15 -14.05 -6.99
C ARG A 44 -0.73 -12.70 -6.39
N GLN A 45 -0.68 -11.64 -7.20
CA GLN A 45 -0.16 -10.35 -6.74
C GLN A 45 -1.17 -9.54 -5.92
N GLY A 46 -2.45 -9.59 -6.28
CA GLY A 46 -3.50 -8.85 -5.59
C GLY A 46 -4.09 -9.56 -4.38
N ASN A 47 -4.60 -8.78 -3.42
CA ASN A 47 -5.34 -9.29 -2.28
C ASN A 47 -6.56 -8.40 -1.98
N LEU A 48 -7.77 -9.01 -2.04
CA LEU A 48 -9.03 -8.30 -1.82
C LEU A 48 -9.25 -7.88 -0.36
N ASN A 49 -8.71 -8.61 0.61
CA ASN A 49 -8.84 -8.24 2.02
C ASN A 49 -8.05 -6.97 2.32
N VAL A 50 -6.81 -6.90 1.82
CA VAL A 50 -5.98 -5.69 1.92
C VAL A 50 -6.70 -4.51 1.26
N LEU A 51 -7.29 -4.71 0.08
CA LEU A 51 -8.06 -3.67 -0.62
C LEU A 51 -9.22 -3.14 0.22
N LYS A 52 -10.04 -4.03 0.78
CA LYS A 52 -11.16 -3.66 1.65
C LYS A 52 -10.72 -2.92 2.89
N ASN A 53 -9.60 -3.34 3.50
CA ASN A 53 -9.05 -2.66 4.68
C ASN A 53 -8.67 -1.21 4.36
N PHE A 54 -8.05 -0.96 3.20
CA PHE A 54 -7.74 0.39 2.75
C PHE A 54 -8.98 1.21 2.41
N GLU A 55 -9.93 0.62 1.69
CA GLU A 55 -11.20 1.27 1.36
C GLU A 55 -11.93 1.73 2.62
N ASN A 56 -12.11 0.83 3.60
CA ASN A 56 -12.73 1.13 4.89
C ASN A 56 -12.00 2.25 5.63
N LYS A 57 -10.65 2.19 5.67
CA LYS A 57 -9.86 3.21 6.36
C LYS A 57 -9.95 4.57 5.68
N ILE A 58 -9.92 4.64 4.35
CA ILE A 58 -10.02 5.89 3.60
C ILE A 58 -11.41 6.52 3.79
N ASN A 59 -12.46 5.70 3.73
CA ASN A 59 -13.84 6.13 3.97
C ASN A 59 -14.01 6.67 5.40
N LEU A 60 -13.45 5.98 6.41
CA LEU A 60 -13.48 6.43 7.82
C LEU A 60 -12.79 7.78 8.02
N LEU A 61 -11.76 8.08 7.23
CA LEU A 61 -11.06 9.37 7.25
C LEU A 61 -11.77 10.47 6.45
N GLY A 62 -12.94 10.19 5.87
CA GLY A 62 -13.70 11.14 5.03
C GLY A 62 -12.98 11.50 3.73
N LYS A 63 -12.09 10.62 3.25
CA LYS A 63 -11.32 10.79 2.02
C LYS A 63 -11.96 10.00 0.90
N GLU A 64 -11.68 10.39 -0.34
CA GLU A 64 -12.23 9.71 -1.51
C GLU A 64 -11.26 8.64 -2.02
N ASN A 65 -11.78 7.51 -2.50
CA ASN A 65 -10.99 6.49 -3.16
C ASN A 65 -11.60 6.08 -4.51
N VAL A 66 -10.73 5.60 -5.42
CA VAL A 66 -11.13 4.95 -6.67
C VAL A 66 -10.38 3.63 -6.77
N ILE A 67 -11.12 2.53 -6.97
CA ILE A 67 -10.55 1.21 -7.17
C ILE A 67 -10.21 1.02 -8.65
N ILE A 68 -8.98 0.60 -8.94
CA ILE A 68 -8.46 0.40 -10.29
C ILE A 68 -7.90 -1.02 -10.38
N LEU A 69 -8.40 -1.81 -11.33
CA LEU A 69 -7.91 -3.16 -11.60
C LEU A 69 -6.95 -3.14 -12.78
N LEU A 70 -5.72 -3.61 -12.59
CA LEU A 70 -4.71 -3.66 -13.66
C LEU A 70 -3.92 -4.96 -13.62
N SER A 71 -3.77 -5.61 -14.78
CA SER A 71 -2.87 -6.77 -14.92
C SER A 71 -1.41 -6.34 -14.92
N GLU A 72 -1.12 -5.20 -15.54
CA GLU A 72 0.23 -4.64 -15.65
C GLU A 72 0.21 -3.14 -15.40
N ILE A 73 1.10 -2.69 -14.52
CA ILE A 73 1.18 -1.33 -14.02
C ILE A 73 2.37 -0.65 -14.67
N PHE A 74 2.11 0.42 -15.44
CA PHE A 74 3.15 1.23 -16.08
C PHE A 74 2.91 2.71 -15.78
N PRO A 75 3.98 3.53 -15.67
CA PRO A 75 3.85 4.98 -15.45
C PRO A 75 2.89 5.66 -16.42
N ASP A 76 2.96 5.33 -17.71
CA ASP A 76 2.10 5.92 -18.75
C ASP A 76 0.62 5.64 -18.53
N LYS A 77 0.26 4.42 -18.09
CA LYS A 77 -1.13 4.07 -17.75
C LYS A 77 -1.61 4.85 -16.53
N ILE A 78 -0.77 4.96 -15.50
CA ILE A 78 -1.11 5.67 -14.26
C ILE A 78 -1.30 7.17 -14.49
N LYS A 79 -0.50 7.76 -15.39
CA LYS A 79 -0.60 9.17 -15.78
C LYS A 79 -1.97 9.56 -16.37
N LEU A 80 -2.69 8.62 -16.97
CA LEU A 80 -4.03 8.86 -17.52
C LEU A 80 -5.06 9.20 -16.43
N PHE A 81 -4.83 8.79 -15.18
CA PHE A 81 -5.70 9.08 -14.05
C PHE A 81 -5.40 10.48 -13.47
N LYS A 82 -5.94 11.50 -14.13
CA LYS A 82 -5.70 12.92 -13.76
C LYS A 82 -6.29 13.31 -12.40
N ASN A 83 -7.43 12.73 -12.03
CA ASN A 83 -8.22 13.15 -10.88
C ASN A 83 -7.80 12.53 -9.55
N ILE A 84 -6.71 11.76 -9.49
CA ILE A 84 -6.23 11.04 -8.30
C ILE A 84 -4.94 11.66 -7.82
N ASP A 85 -4.75 11.89 -6.51
CA ASP A 85 -3.57 12.61 -6.00
C ASP A 85 -2.41 11.67 -5.63
N ALA A 86 -2.72 10.45 -5.16
CA ALA A 86 -1.74 9.44 -4.77
C ALA A 86 -2.30 8.04 -5.02
N PHE A 87 -1.41 7.08 -5.25
CA PHE A 87 -1.77 5.68 -5.50
C PHE A 87 -1.22 4.76 -4.41
N ILE A 88 -2.06 3.82 -3.98
CA ILE A 88 -1.64 2.68 -3.15
C ILE A 88 -1.82 1.44 -4.01
N GLN A 89 -0.72 0.74 -4.26
CA GLN A 89 -0.73 -0.47 -5.08
C GLN A 89 -0.74 -1.72 -4.21
N ILE A 90 -1.67 -2.61 -4.48
CA ILE A 90 -1.87 -3.91 -3.85
C ILE A 90 -1.51 -4.95 -4.91
N ALA A 91 -0.22 -5.01 -5.22
CA ALA A 91 0.38 -5.88 -6.21
C ALA A 91 1.83 -6.20 -5.81
N CYS A 92 2.79 -6.18 -6.75
CA CYS A 92 4.20 -6.40 -6.45
C CYS A 92 4.81 -5.19 -5.72
N PRO A 93 5.30 -5.31 -4.47
CA PRO A 93 5.86 -4.19 -3.70
C PRO A 93 7.07 -3.53 -4.38
N ARG A 94 7.82 -4.29 -5.20
CA ARG A 94 8.97 -3.79 -5.96
C ARG A 94 8.64 -2.62 -6.90
N LEU A 95 7.41 -2.53 -7.40
CA LEU A 95 7.01 -1.43 -8.29
C LEU A 95 7.13 -0.06 -7.62
N SER A 96 6.81 0.03 -6.33
CA SER A 96 6.92 1.29 -5.59
C SER A 96 8.35 1.60 -5.15
N ILE A 97 9.14 0.57 -4.85
CA ILE A 97 10.48 0.74 -4.27
C ILE A 97 11.51 0.96 -5.37
N ASP A 98 11.50 0.12 -6.41
CA ASP A 98 12.47 0.17 -7.51
C ASP A 98 12.07 1.23 -8.55
N TRP A 99 10.76 1.44 -8.78
CA TRP A 99 10.24 2.28 -9.86
C TRP A 99 9.40 3.47 -9.37
N GLY A 100 9.32 3.70 -8.05
CA GLY A 100 8.46 4.75 -7.48
C GLY A 100 8.73 6.16 -8.01
N THR A 101 9.98 6.46 -8.36
CA THR A 101 10.40 7.76 -8.92
C THR A 101 10.01 7.95 -10.39
N ALA A 102 9.66 6.88 -11.11
CA ALA A 102 9.18 6.96 -12.49
C ALA A 102 7.72 7.44 -12.59
N PHE A 103 6.98 7.45 -11.47
CA PHE A 103 5.60 7.93 -11.42
C PHE A 103 5.56 9.42 -11.05
N GLU A 104 4.75 10.20 -11.77
CA GLU A 104 4.57 11.63 -11.49
C GLU A 104 3.90 11.91 -10.15
N LYS A 105 3.10 10.95 -9.67
CA LYS A 105 2.34 11.03 -8.43
C LYS A 105 2.85 9.99 -7.44
N PRO A 106 2.75 10.23 -6.12
CA PRO A 106 3.21 9.28 -5.11
C PRO A 106 2.63 7.90 -5.33
N PHE A 107 3.52 6.92 -5.53
CA PHE A 107 3.18 5.54 -5.75
C PHE A 107 3.65 4.70 -4.55
N LEU A 108 2.70 4.30 -3.72
CA LEU A 108 2.95 3.73 -2.39
C LEU A 108 2.72 2.22 -2.36
N THR A 109 3.55 1.52 -1.61
CA THR A 109 3.25 0.15 -1.16
C THR A 109 2.09 0.16 -0.14
N PRO A 110 1.50 -1.00 0.17
CA PRO A 110 0.48 -1.12 1.21
C PRO A 110 0.98 -0.66 2.58
N TYR A 111 2.20 -1.03 2.98
CA TYR A 111 2.79 -0.57 4.23
C TYR A 111 2.83 0.97 4.32
N GLU A 112 3.28 1.63 3.25
CA GLU A 112 3.40 3.08 3.23
C GLU A 112 2.05 3.78 3.15
N GLY A 113 1.08 3.17 2.46
CA GLY A 113 -0.31 3.58 2.52
C GLY A 113 -0.85 3.53 3.95
N ALA A 114 -0.53 2.47 4.70
CA ALA A 114 -0.94 2.34 6.10
C ALA A 114 -0.31 3.42 6.99
N VAL A 115 0.97 3.77 6.76
CA VAL A 115 1.63 4.90 7.42
C VAL A 115 0.98 6.24 7.04
N ALA A 116 0.67 6.44 5.76
CA ALA A 116 0.07 7.68 5.25
C ALA A 116 -1.36 7.89 5.81
N LEU A 117 -2.11 6.81 5.98
CA LEU A 117 -3.47 6.81 6.54
C LEU A 117 -3.51 6.70 8.08
N LYS A 118 -2.37 6.89 8.75
CA LYS A 118 -2.26 6.86 10.22
C LYS A 118 -2.77 5.55 10.84
N MET A 119 -2.62 4.42 10.15
CA MET A 119 -2.87 3.09 10.73
C MET A 119 -1.70 2.66 11.62
N ILE A 120 -0.50 3.05 11.23
CA ILE A 120 0.75 2.77 11.94
C ILE A 120 1.69 3.98 11.87
N ASN A 121 2.66 4.02 12.78
CA ASN A 121 3.76 4.97 12.73
C ASN A 121 4.94 4.34 11.98
N PHE A 122 5.60 5.12 11.13
CA PHE A 122 6.86 4.72 10.52
C PHE A 122 7.93 4.66 11.62
N ASN A 123 8.71 3.58 11.65
CA ASN A 123 9.78 3.40 12.63
C ASN A 123 11.12 3.52 11.90
N ASN A 124 11.90 4.56 12.22
CA ASN A 124 13.21 4.82 11.62
C ASN A 124 14.31 3.89 12.15
N ASP A 125 14.11 3.29 13.32
CA ASP A 125 15.11 2.42 13.98
C ASP A 125 15.06 0.98 13.45
N LYS A 126 14.03 0.66 12.66
CA LYS A 126 13.85 -0.67 12.06
C LYS A 126 14.18 -0.62 10.56
N PRO A 127 14.71 -1.73 9.99
CA PRO A 127 14.85 -1.86 8.55
C PRO A 127 13.52 -1.64 7.83
N TYR A 128 13.59 -1.08 6.62
CA TYR A 128 12.41 -0.88 5.78
C TYR A 128 11.67 -2.21 5.57
N PRO A 129 10.38 -2.31 5.93
CA PRO A 129 9.68 -3.59 5.91
C PRO A 129 9.31 -4.01 4.49
N MET A 130 9.59 -5.28 4.19
CA MET A 130 9.25 -5.95 2.93
C MET A 130 8.34 -7.15 3.20
N ASP A 131 7.23 -6.89 3.89
CA ASP A 131 6.37 -7.88 4.54
C ASP A 131 5.14 -8.32 3.73
N PHE A 132 4.93 -7.76 2.53
CA PHE A 132 3.70 -8.00 1.77
C PHE A 132 3.44 -9.47 1.44
N TYR A 133 4.45 -10.32 1.32
CA TYR A 133 4.26 -11.78 1.14
C TYR A 133 4.70 -12.60 2.36
N ALA A 134 5.04 -11.94 3.47
CA ALA A 134 5.49 -12.62 4.68
C ALA A 134 4.35 -13.47 5.27
N SER A 135 4.67 -14.67 5.72
CA SER A 135 3.72 -15.54 6.45
C SER A 135 3.33 -14.94 7.79
N THR A 136 4.28 -14.31 8.48
CA THR A 136 4.07 -13.51 9.68
C THR A 136 3.71 -12.09 9.28
N SER A 137 2.42 -11.79 9.33
CA SER A 137 1.87 -10.47 9.06
C SER A 137 2.28 -9.45 10.12
N LEU A 138 2.65 -8.23 9.70
CA LEU A 138 2.86 -7.10 10.61
C LEU A 138 1.59 -6.26 10.82
N GLY A 139 0.51 -6.54 10.07
CA GLY A 139 -0.77 -5.84 10.20
C GLY A 139 -1.69 -5.92 8.98
N PRO A 140 -2.83 -5.20 9.01
CA PRO A 140 -3.94 -5.31 8.04
C PRO A 140 -3.63 -4.88 6.60
N TRP A 141 -2.43 -4.32 6.35
CA TRP A 141 -1.93 -3.99 5.01
C TRP A 141 -1.27 -5.19 4.31
N THR A 142 -1.20 -6.35 4.96
CA THR A 142 -0.60 -7.56 4.40
C THR A 142 -1.65 -8.65 4.12
N PRO A 143 -1.50 -9.43 3.03
CA PRO A 143 -2.37 -10.53 2.64
C PRO A 143 -2.65 -11.60 3.71
N ASN A 144 -1.65 -11.93 4.53
CA ASN A 144 -1.70 -13.02 5.51
C ASN A 144 -2.16 -12.57 6.90
N TYR A 145 -2.59 -11.31 7.04
CA TYR A 145 -3.14 -10.81 8.30
C TYR A 145 -4.42 -11.56 8.65
N LYS A 146 -4.48 -12.03 9.90
CA LYS A 146 -5.68 -12.61 10.49
C LYS A 146 -6.12 -11.68 11.62
N GLU A 147 -7.30 -11.10 11.48
CA GLU A 147 -7.94 -10.35 12.57
C GLU A 147 -8.09 -11.26 13.79
N SER A 148 -7.77 -10.68 14.95
CA SER A 148 -8.00 -11.35 16.22
C SER A 148 -9.50 -11.50 16.47
N GLU A 149 -9.93 -12.52 17.23
CA GLU A 149 -11.36 -12.74 17.48
C GLU A 149 -12.04 -11.58 18.23
N LEU A 150 -11.27 -10.73 18.91
CA LEU A 150 -11.76 -9.53 19.58
C LEU A 150 -12.17 -8.42 18.61
N GLU A 151 -11.47 -8.27 17.48
CA GLU A 151 -11.78 -7.22 16.49
C GLU A 151 -13.07 -7.54 15.72
N LYS A 152 -13.36 -8.82 15.48
CA LYS A 152 -14.60 -9.28 14.82
C LYS A 152 -15.88 -8.97 15.60
N GLN A 153 -15.80 -8.88 16.92
CA GLN A 153 -16.95 -8.56 17.78
C GLN A 153 -17.37 -7.09 17.72
N ILE A 154 -16.47 -6.18 17.33
CA ILE A 154 -16.77 -4.74 17.26
C ILE A 154 -17.62 -4.42 16.02
N ASP A 155 -17.38 -5.11 14.91
CA ASP A 155 -18.11 -4.92 13.65
C ASP A 155 -19.44 -5.71 13.57
N THR A 156 -19.72 -6.56 14.56
CA THR A 156 -21.03 -7.21 14.69
C THR A 156 -21.92 -6.38 15.60
N CYS A 157 -22.66 -5.43 15.01
CA CYS A 157 -23.85 -4.88 15.64
C CYS A 157 -24.81 -6.06 15.95
N CYS A 158 -24.80 -6.51 17.20
CA CYS A 158 -25.75 -7.49 17.72
C CYS A 158 -27.13 -6.83 17.62
N GLY A 159 -27.89 -7.13 16.55
CA GLY A 159 -29.22 -6.57 16.25
C GLY A 159 -30.29 -6.91 17.29
N LYS A 160 -30.07 -6.52 18.55
CA LYS A 160 -30.95 -6.65 19.69
C LYS A 160 -31.16 -5.28 20.36
N CYS A 161 -31.31 -4.23 19.55
CA CYS A 161 -32.05 -3.05 19.99
C CYS A 161 -33.52 -3.29 19.61
N LYS A 162 -34.29 -3.90 20.52
CA LYS A 162 -35.74 -3.80 20.46
C LYS A 162 -36.09 -2.42 21.01
N ASP A 163 -36.51 -1.51 20.14
CA ASP A 163 -37.13 -0.26 20.56
C ASP A 163 -38.37 -0.60 21.39
N LYS A 164 -38.29 -0.32 22.69
CA LYS A 164 -39.45 -0.22 23.56
C LYS A 164 -39.65 1.26 23.87
N THR A 165 -40.48 1.91 23.08
CA THR A 165 -41.53 2.83 23.54
C THR A 165 -42.46 3.14 22.38
#